data_AF-A0A9W4J0K0-F1
#
_entry.id   AF-A0A9W4J0K0-F1
#
_cell.length_a   1.000
_cell.length_b   1.000
_cell.length_c   1.000
_cell.angle_alpha   90.00
_cell.angle_beta   90.00
_cell.angle_gamma   90.00
#
_symmetry.space_group_name_H-M   'P 1'
#
loop_
_entity.id
_entity.type
_entity.pdbx_description
1 polymer ?
#
loop_
_entity_poly.entity_id
_entity_poly.type
_entity_poly.pdbx_seq_one_letter_code
_entity_poly.pdbx_strand_id
1 'polypeptide(L)'
;MPVTIRTADHPPSRWRGRRVSELSSILKHGYLGHDIPVQSSLTQATFDASHISSSTNGFVCAVLEAYNNRHNLILRPQDVWFAILSQIGISIVPDEEFDRKSSRGGKKRVNVLAES
;
A
#
# COMPACT_ATOMS: atom_id res chain seq x y z
N MET A 1 19.57 -19.58 19.13
CA MET A 1 20.50 -19.86 18.00
C MET A 1 20.32 -18.78 16.94
N PRO A 2 21.36 -18.06 16.52
CA PRO A 2 21.27 -17.16 15.39
C PRO A 2 21.26 -17.97 14.08
N VAL A 3 20.30 -17.68 13.21
CA VAL A 3 20.21 -18.26 11.86
C VAL A 3 20.88 -17.29 10.90
N THR A 4 22.00 -17.69 10.29
CA THR A 4 22.74 -16.85 9.34
C THR A 4 22.18 -17.07 7.93
N ILE A 5 21.49 -16.07 7.39
CA ILE A 5 21.00 -16.08 6.01
C ILE A 5 22.16 -15.66 5.10
N ARG A 6 22.63 -16.56 4.23
CA ARG A 6 23.64 -16.23 3.21
C ARG A 6 22.96 -15.45 2.09
N THR A 7 23.35 -14.19 1.92
CA THR A 7 22.98 -13.38 0.75
C THR A 7 23.94 -13.66 -0.42
N ALA A 8 23.55 -13.26 -1.63
CA ALA A 8 24.35 -13.49 -2.84
C ALA A 8 25.49 -12.48 -3.01
N ASP A 9 26.58 -12.90 -3.66
CA ASP A 9 27.81 -12.11 -3.82
C ASP A 9 27.77 -11.04 -4.93
N HIS A 10 26.63 -10.83 -5.59
CA HIS A 10 26.47 -9.85 -6.66
C HIS A 10 25.56 -8.70 -6.23
N PRO A 11 25.72 -7.48 -6.80
CA PRO A 11 24.89 -6.34 -6.43
C PRO A 11 23.39 -6.64 -6.67
N PRO A 12 22.49 -6.05 -5.86
CA PRO A 12 21.06 -6.22 -6.02
C PRO A 12 20.60 -5.68 -7.38
N SER A 13 19.70 -6.42 -8.02
CA SER A 13 19.13 -6.00 -9.30
C SER A 13 18.31 -4.72 -9.13
N ARG A 14 18.24 -3.90 -10.19
CA ARG A 14 17.39 -2.70 -10.20
C ARG A 14 15.91 -3.12 -10.23
N TRP A 15 15.08 -2.42 -9.45
CA TRP A 15 13.63 -2.59 -9.50
C TRP A 15 13.09 -2.22 -10.90
N ARG A 16 12.27 -3.10 -11.48
CA ARG A 16 11.75 -2.95 -12.86
C ARG A 16 10.30 -2.48 -12.94
N GLY A 17 9.59 -2.38 -11.81
CA GLY A 17 8.22 -1.88 -11.79
C GLY A 17 8.12 -0.44 -12.28
N ARG A 18 6.96 -0.07 -12.84
CA ARG A 18 6.69 1.30 -13.28
C ARG A 18 6.64 2.23 -12.07
N ARG A 19 7.35 3.36 -12.11
CA ARG A 19 7.22 4.44 -11.11
C ARG A 19 5.85 5.09 -11.25
N VAL A 20 5.19 5.26 -10.13
CA VAL A 20 3.92 6.00 -10.04
C VAL A 20 4.21 7.35 -9.40
N SER A 21 3.66 8.42 -9.98
CA SER A 21 3.83 9.80 -9.49
C SER A 21 2.61 10.31 -8.72
N GLU A 22 1.49 9.58 -8.76
CA GLU A 22 0.21 10.04 -8.24
C GLU A 22 -0.43 9.00 -7.32
N LEU A 23 -0.98 9.46 -6.20
CA LEU A 23 -1.63 8.59 -5.20
C LEU A 23 -2.87 7.87 -5.75
N SER A 24 -3.68 8.55 -6.56
CA SER A 24 -4.89 7.98 -7.19
C SER A 24 -4.54 6.73 -8.01
N SER A 25 -3.42 6.79 -8.74
CA SER A 25 -2.89 5.67 -9.52
C SER A 25 -2.46 4.51 -8.64
N ILE A 26 -1.94 4.75 -7.43
CA ILE A 26 -1.65 3.66 -6.48
C ILE A 26 -2.93 2.98 -6.02
N LEU A 27 -3.91 3.77 -5.58
CA LEU A 27 -5.15 3.25 -5.00
C LEU A 27 -5.95 2.46 -6.04
N LYS A 28 -6.01 2.94 -7.29
CA LYS A 28 -6.70 2.27 -8.38
C LYS A 28 -6.14 0.88 -8.71
N HIS A 29 -4.84 0.66 -8.52
CA HIS A 29 -4.19 -0.62 -8.82
C HIS A 29 -4.04 -1.52 -7.58
N GLY A 30 -3.98 -0.93 -6.38
CA GLY A 30 -3.78 -1.64 -5.11
C GLY A 30 -5.06 -2.17 -4.48
N TYR A 31 -6.17 -1.47 -4.70
CA TYR A 31 -7.49 -1.84 -4.19
C TYR A 31 -8.45 -1.96 -5.37
N LEU A 32 -9.39 -2.91 -5.31
CA LEU A 32 -10.33 -3.36 -6.37
C LEU A 32 -11.23 -2.23 -6.96
N GLY A 33 -10.66 -1.17 -7.51
CA GLY A 33 -11.38 -0.05 -8.10
C GLY A 33 -12.24 0.77 -7.14
N HIS A 34 -12.13 0.54 -5.83
CA HIS A 34 -12.91 1.29 -4.83
C HIS A 34 -12.18 2.55 -4.37
N ASP A 35 -12.89 3.68 -4.40
CA ASP A 35 -12.47 4.93 -3.77
C ASP A 35 -12.60 4.81 -2.24
N ILE A 36 -11.58 4.23 -1.63
CA ILE A 36 -11.45 4.19 -0.18
C ILE A 36 -10.84 5.52 0.26
N PRO A 37 -11.51 6.33 1.10
CA PRO A 37 -10.91 7.52 1.68
C PRO A 37 -9.83 7.08 2.67
N VAL A 38 -8.60 6.98 2.18
CA VAL A 38 -7.42 6.68 3.00
C VAL A 38 -6.69 7.97 3.29
N GLN A 39 -6.46 8.27 4.58
CA GLN A 39 -5.61 9.37 4.96
C GLN A 39 -4.14 8.97 4.68
N SER A 40 -3.62 9.46 3.56
CA SER A 40 -2.26 9.15 3.12
C SER A 40 -1.25 10.11 3.71
N SER A 41 -0.16 9.58 4.27
CA SER A 41 1.03 10.36 4.62
C SER A 41 2.02 10.52 3.46
N LEU A 42 1.70 9.99 2.27
CA LEU A 42 2.52 10.14 1.08
C LEU A 42 2.36 11.56 0.53
N THR A 43 3.43 12.35 0.63
CA THR A 43 3.53 13.68 0.02
C THR A 43 4.24 13.61 -1.32
N GLN A 44 4.10 14.63 -2.17
CA GLN A 44 4.82 14.70 -3.45
C GLN A 44 6.34 14.51 -3.28
N ALA A 45 6.91 15.04 -2.19
CA ALA A 45 8.31 14.85 -1.85
C ALA A 45 8.70 13.37 -1.64
N THR A 46 7.79 12.54 -1.11
CA THR A 46 8.05 11.09 -0.97
C THR A 46 8.08 10.38 -2.33
N PHE A 47 7.21 10.80 -3.25
CA PHE A 47 7.24 10.29 -4.62
C PHE A 47 8.54 10.68 -5.32
N ASP A 48 9.01 11.91 -5.13
CA ASP A 48 10.25 12.42 -5.75
C ASP A 48 11.52 11.79 -5.18
N ALA A 49 11.55 11.52 -3.87
CA ALA A 49 12.68 10.89 -3.21
C ALA A 49 12.73 9.36 -3.39
N SER A 50 11.59 8.69 -3.63
CA SER A 50 11.51 7.22 -3.62
C SER A 50 10.86 6.65 -4.88
N HIS A 51 11.35 5.48 -5.32
CA HIS A 51 10.74 4.76 -6.44
C HIS A 51 9.52 3.95 -5.96
N ILE A 52 8.33 4.56 -6.01
CA ILE A 52 7.07 3.92 -5.61
C ILE A 52 6.42 3.26 -6.83
N SER A 53 6.04 1.98 -6.70
CA SER A 53 5.32 1.23 -7.73
C SER A 53 4.00 0.70 -7.18
N SER A 54 2.93 0.79 -7.98
CA SER A 54 1.63 0.23 -7.64
C SER A 54 1.51 -1.20 -8.16
N SER A 55 0.95 -2.10 -7.34
CA SER A 55 0.69 -3.48 -7.72
C SER A 55 -0.50 -4.03 -6.92
N THR A 56 -1.31 -4.88 -7.57
CA THR A 56 -2.36 -5.64 -6.91
C THR A 56 -1.71 -6.68 -5.99
N ASN A 57 -2.16 -6.76 -4.73
CA ASN A 57 -1.46 -7.52 -3.68
C ASN A 57 0.01 -7.07 -3.52
N GLY A 58 0.25 -5.76 -3.56
CA GLY A 58 1.58 -5.17 -3.64
C GLY A 58 2.58 -5.65 -2.59
N PHE A 59 2.13 -6.03 -1.38
CA PHE A 59 3.00 -6.65 -0.39
C PHE A 59 3.53 -8.01 -0.85
N VAL A 60 2.65 -8.93 -1.27
CA VAL A 60 3.05 -10.28 -1.73
C VAL A 60 3.92 -10.20 -2.96
N CYS A 61 3.53 -9.39 -3.95
CA CYS A 61 4.33 -9.19 -5.16
C CYS A 61 5.70 -8.59 -4.84
N ALA A 62 5.80 -7.60 -3.94
CA ALA A 62 7.07 -7.01 -3.56
C ALA A 62 7.99 -8.01 -2.85
N VAL A 63 7.46 -8.83 -1.94
CA VAL A 63 8.25 -9.89 -1.27
C VAL A 63 8.74 -10.92 -2.28
N LEU A 64 7.86 -11.38 -3.18
CA LEU A 64 8.21 -12.36 -4.20
C LEU A 64 9.26 -11.82 -5.18
N GLU A 65 9.11 -10.58 -5.63
CA GLU A 65 10.05 -9.91 -6.52
C GLU A 65 11.39 -9.68 -5.83
N ALA A 66 11.38 -9.30 -4.55
CA ALA A 66 12.59 -9.16 -3.75
C ALA A 66 13.31 -10.49 -3.52
N TYR A 67 12.57 -11.56 -3.29
CA TYR A 67 13.13 -12.91 -3.17
C TYR A 67 13.76 -13.36 -4.50
N ASN A 68 13.03 -13.25 -5.60
CA ASN A 68 13.47 -13.72 -6.92
C ASN A 68 14.64 -12.91 -7.48
N ASN A 69 14.60 -11.57 -7.34
CA ASN A 69 15.62 -10.67 -7.85
C ASN A 69 16.69 -10.29 -6.80
N ARG A 70 16.66 -10.94 -5.63
CA ARG A 70 17.62 -10.73 -4.52
C ARG A 70 17.74 -9.27 -4.13
N HIS A 71 16.61 -8.56 -4.05
CA HIS A 71 16.59 -7.18 -3.58
C HIS A 71 16.87 -7.15 -2.07
N ASN A 72 17.52 -6.08 -1.60
CA ASN A 72 17.70 -5.85 -0.18
C ASN A 72 16.35 -5.42 0.44
N LEU A 73 15.59 -6.41 0.90
CA LEU A 73 14.26 -6.20 1.45
C LEU A 73 14.35 -5.89 2.94
N ILE A 74 13.99 -4.66 3.32
CA ILE A 74 13.86 -4.24 4.71
C ILE A 74 12.37 -4.16 5.03
N LEU A 75 11.87 -5.10 5.83
CA LEU A 75 10.50 -5.09 6.34
C LEU A 75 10.52 -4.80 7.83
N ARG A 76 9.76 -3.78 8.26
CA ARG A 76 9.47 -3.63 9.69
C ARG A 76 8.33 -4.58 10.04
N PRO A 77 8.40 -5.32 11.17
CA PRO A 77 7.35 -6.28 11.54
C PRO A 77 5.94 -5.69 11.58
N GLN A 78 5.81 -4.43 12.00
CA GLN A 78 4.53 -3.72 12.06
C GLN A 78 3.89 -3.55 10.67
N ASP A 79 4.68 -3.25 9.64
CA ASP A 79 4.20 -3.05 8.28
C ASP A 79 3.67 -4.36 7.67
N VAL A 80 4.24 -5.51 8.06
CA VAL A 80 3.78 -6.85 7.65
C VAL A 80 2.39 -7.14 8.21
N TRP A 81 2.18 -6.91 9.51
CA TRP A 81 0.89 -7.13 10.15
C TRP A 81 -0.19 -6.22 9.56
N PHE A 82 0.13 -4.94 9.30
CA PHE A 82 -0.81 -4.03 8.63
C PHE A 82 -1.16 -4.47 7.21
N ALA A 83 -0.19 -4.93 6.43
CA ALA A 83 -0.45 -5.43 5.09
C ALA A 83 -1.43 -6.61 5.11
N ILE A 84 -1.21 -7.59 5.99
CA ILE A 84 -2.06 -8.78 6.14
C ILE A 84 -3.48 -8.39 6.57
N LEU A 85 -3.60 -7.59 7.64
CA LEU A 85 -4.90 -7.19 8.18
C LEU A 85 -5.72 -6.34 7.19
N SER A 86 -5.07 -5.46 6.43
CA SER A 86 -5.76 -4.63 5.43
C SER A 86 -6.34 -5.47 4.28
N GLN A 87 -5.59 -6.47 3.80
CA GLN A 87 -6.05 -7.34 2.72
C GLN A 87 -7.19 -8.25 3.20
N ILE A 88 -7.04 -8.86 4.39
CA ILE A 88 -8.06 -9.72 5.00
C ILE A 88 -9.33 -8.92 5.30
N GLY A 89 -9.21 -7.71 5.85
CA GLY A 89 -10.36 -6.86 6.17
C GLY A 89 -11.22 -6.53 4.94
N ILE A 90 -10.59 -6.32 3.79
CA ILE A 90 -11.30 -6.07 2.53
C ILE A 90 -11.95 -7.34 2.02
N SER A 91 -11.27 -8.49 2.08
CA SER A 91 -11.82 -9.76 1.60
C SER A 91 -12.99 -10.30 2.43
N ILE A 92 -13.08 -9.93 3.71
CA ILE A 92 -14.18 -10.38 4.60
C ILE A 92 -15.44 -9.56 4.41
N VAL A 93 -15.33 -8.27 4.08
CA VAL A 93 -16.51 -7.43 3.88
C VAL A 93 -17.06 -7.72 2.48
N PRO A 94 -18.32 -8.21 2.35
CA PRO A 94 -18.91 -8.41 1.03
C PRO A 94 -18.98 -7.08 0.28
N ASP A 95 -18.62 -7.08 -1.01
CA ASP A 95 -18.45 -5.87 -1.83
C ASP A 95 -19.67 -4.93 -1.77
N GLU A 96 -20.88 -5.49 -1.70
CA GLU A 96 -22.15 -4.77 -1.57
C GLU A 96 -22.33 -4.03 -0.23
N GLU A 97 -21.74 -4.54 0.85
CA GLU A 97 -21.74 -3.90 2.16
C GLU A 97 -20.61 -2.90 2.31
N PHE A 98 -19.47 -3.16 1.65
CA PHE A 98 -18.34 -2.23 1.60
C PHE A 98 -18.75 -0.92 0.91
N ASP A 99 -19.38 -1.01 -0.26
CA ASP A 99 -19.88 0.15 -1.01
C ASP A 99 -20.93 0.95 -0.20
N ARG A 100 -21.83 0.23 0.49
CA ARG A 100 -22.85 0.83 1.35
C ARG A 100 -22.25 1.54 2.58
N LYS A 101 -21.18 1.01 3.17
CA LYS A 101 -20.46 1.65 4.30
C LYS A 101 -19.66 2.87 3.85
N SER A 102 -19.00 2.80 2.69
CA SER A 102 -18.27 3.93 2.10
C SER A 102 -19.21 5.13 1.82
N SER A 103 -20.37 4.87 1.22
CA SER A 103 -21.38 5.89 0.91
C SER A 103 -21.95 6.60 2.15
N ARG A 104 -22.08 5.91 3.30
CA ARG A 104 -22.51 6.53 4.57
C ARG A 104 -21.42 7.34 5.27
N GLY A 105 -20.14 7.00 5.06
CA GLY A 105 -18.99 7.70 5.66
C GLY A 105 -18.72 9.09 5.07
N GLY A 106 -19.10 9.34 3.81
CA GLY A 106 -18.83 10.60 3.10
C GLY A 106 -19.70 11.82 3.48
N LYS A 107 -20.68 11.67 4.40
CA LYS A 107 -21.65 12.74 4.73
C LYS A 107 -21.47 13.38 6.12
N LYS A 108 -20.29 13.30 6.73
CA LYS A 108 -19.96 14.12 7.91
C LYS A 108 -18.95 15.22 7.56
N ARG A 109 -19.35 16.14 6.68
CA ARG A 109 -18.79 17.49 6.69
C ARG A 109 -19.32 18.17 7.95
N VAL A 110 -18.49 18.21 8.98
CA VAL A 110 -18.76 19.01 10.17
C VAL A 110 -18.72 20.47 9.73
N ASN A 111 -19.91 21.07 9.56
CA ASN A 111 -20.05 22.51 9.45
C ASN A 111 -19.69 23.09 10.83
N VAL A 112 -18.42 23.39 11.04
CA VAL A 112 -17.97 24.21 12.17
C VAL A 112 -18.17 25.67 11.79
N LEU A 113 -19.21 26.24 12.40
CA LEU A 113 -19.37 27.65 12.81
C LEU A 113 -19.32 28.75 11.74
N ALA A 114 -20.50 29.33 11.51
CA ALA A 114 -20.65 30.78 11.38
C ALA A 114 -21.91 31.18 12.17
N GLU A 115 -21.74 31.41 13.47
CA GLU A 115 -22.67 32.23 14.25
C GLU A 115 -22.39 33.71 13.91
N SER A 116 -23.43 34.42 13.47
CA SER A 116 -23.57 35.88 13.56
C SER A 116 -25.05 36.21 13.55
#